data_AF-A0A6J3LGK8-F1
#
_entry.id   AF-A0A6J3LGK8-F1
#
_cell.length_a   1.000
_cell.length_b   1.000
_cell.length_c   1.000
_cell.angle_alpha   90.00
_cell.angle_beta   90.00
_cell.angle_gamma   90.00
#
_symmetry.space_group_name_H-M   'P 1'
#
loop_
_entity.id
_entity.type
_entity.pdbx_description
1 polymer ?
#
loop_
_entity_poly.entity_id
_entity_poly.type
_entity_poly.pdbx_seq_one_letter_code
_entity_poly.pdbx_strand_id
1 'polypeptide(L)'
;MKYLGLTIDSQWTFEPHFDSLIPKVSAAANALCGLLPNIGGAGDAVRRLYEGVVRSRVMYGAPVWADDLMASRRSILLLRRLHRVTAIRIIRGYRTVSHASASTLAASPPWELRALALKKRYTRRREWHPGEDPTEQAAPNDTGTAEEDTWNL
;
A
#
# COMPACT_ATOMS: atom_id res chain seq x y z
N MET A 1 -2.14 -17.55 2.42
CA MET A 1 -0.93 -17.41 3.25
C MET A 1 -0.72 -15.93 3.60
N LYS A 2 -0.11 -15.59 4.75
CA LYS A 2 0.27 -14.19 5.06
C LYS A 2 1.76 -13.99 4.79
N TYR A 3 2.12 -12.94 4.06
CA TYR A 3 3.52 -12.63 3.75
C TYR A 3 3.73 -11.11 3.75
N LEU A 4 4.71 -10.63 4.53
CA LEU A 4 5.02 -9.20 4.67
C LEU A 4 3.80 -8.30 4.96
N GLY A 5 2.77 -8.81 5.63
CA GLY A 5 1.53 -8.06 5.90
C GLY A 5 0.50 -8.06 4.76
N LEU A 6 0.80 -8.73 3.63
CA LEU A 6 -0.15 -9.06 2.57
C LEU A 6 -0.79 -10.43 2.83
N THR A 7 -2.05 -10.58 2.44
CA THR A 7 -2.74 -11.87 2.44
C THR A 7 -2.79 -12.35 1.00
N ILE A 8 -1.95 -13.33 0.66
CA ILE A 8 -1.89 -13.92 -0.67
C ILE A 8 -2.86 -15.12 -0.67
N ASP A 9 -3.85 -15.05 -1.54
CA ASP A 9 -4.76 -16.14 -1.87
C ASP A 9 -4.17 -16.99 -3.02
N SER A 10 -4.63 -18.23 -3.17
CA SER A 10 -4.13 -19.13 -4.22
C SER A 10 -4.41 -18.62 -5.64
N GLN A 11 -5.40 -17.73 -5.79
CA GLN A 11 -5.80 -17.14 -7.07
C GLN A 11 -5.16 -15.77 -7.32
N TRP A 12 -4.31 -15.27 -6.41
CA TRP A 12 -3.67 -13.93 -6.51
C TRP A 12 -4.67 -12.77 -6.69
N THR A 13 -5.92 -12.93 -6.26
CA THR A 13 -6.96 -11.89 -6.42
C THR A 13 -6.88 -10.82 -5.34
N PHE A 14 -6.22 -11.09 -4.22
CA PHE A 14 -6.10 -10.22 -3.06
C PHE A 14 -7.43 -9.77 -2.44
N GLU A 15 -8.57 -10.37 -2.79
CA GLU A 15 -9.85 -10.03 -2.16
C GLU A 15 -9.83 -10.24 -0.63
N PRO A 16 -9.32 -11.37 -0.11
CA PRO A 16 -9.23 -11.57 1.34
C PRO A 16 -8.28 -10.57 2.03
N HIS A 17 -7.31 -10.05 1.29
CA HIS A 17 -6.45 -8.98 1.79
C HIS A 17 -7.26 -7.72 2.04
N PHE A 18 -8.02 -7.24 1.04
CA PHE A 18 -8.88 -6.06 1.17
C PHE A 18 -9.97 -6.22 2.24
N ASP A 19 -10.61 -7.39 2.31
CA ASP A 19 -11.62 -7.68 3.33
C ASP A 19 -11.04 -7.55 4.75
N SER A 20 -9.77 -7.93 4.95
CA SER A 20 -9.08 -7.80 6.25
C SER A 20 -8.47 -6.41 6.51
N LEU A 21 -8.05 -5.70 5.44
CA LEU A 21 -7.35 -4.42 5.52
C LEU A 21 -8.32 -3.27 5.75
N ILE A 22 -9.45 -3.26 5.03
CA ILE A 22 -10.41 -2.16 5.03
C ILE A 22 -10.96 -1.86 6.42
N PRO A 23 -11.40 -2.85 7.24
CA PRO A 23 -11.89 -2.58 8.59
C PRO A 23 -10.80 -1.96 9.48
N LYS A 24 -9.56 -2.45 9.39
CA LYS A 24 -8.42 -1.96 10.19
C LYS A 24 -8.07 -0.52 9.85
N VAL A 25 -7.99 -0.23 8.56
CA VAL A 25 -7.71 1.14 8.08
C VAL A 25 -8.88 2.05 8.43
N SER A 26 -10.11 1.60 8.27
CA SER A 26 -11.31 2.35 8.66
C SER A 26 -11.31 2.66 10.16
N ALA A 27 -10.96 1.70 11.02
CA ALA A 27 -10.88 1.91 12.46
C ALA A 27 -9.82 2.94 12.84
N ALA A 28 -8.62 2.85 12.25
CA ALA A 28 -7.56 3.86 12.45
C ALA A 28 -8.00 5.25 11.97
N ALA A 29 -8.64 5.31 10.80
CA ALA A 29 -9.24 6.51 10.26
C ALA A 29 -10.35 7.08 11.18
N ASN A 30 -11.21 6.24 11.76
CA ASN A 30 -12.24 6.66 12.70
C ASN A 30 -11.62 7.28 13.95
N ALA A 31 -10.60 6.63 14.52
CA ALA A 31 -9.91 7.12 15.71
C ALA A 31 -9.27 8.49 15.48
N LEU A 32 -8.61 8.68 14.33
CA LEU A 32 -8.05 9.98 13.94
C LEU A 32 -9.13 11.05 13.76
N CYS A 33 -10.30 10.68 13.22
CA CYS A 33 -11.41 11.60 13.03
C CYS A 33 -12.12 11.96 14.34
N GLY A 34 -12.15 11.06 15.32
CA GLY A 34 -12.72 11.32 16.65
C GLY A 34 -12.02 12.46 17.39
N LEU A 35 -10.75 12.72 17.06
CA LEU A 35 -9.98 13.84 17.59
C LEU A 35 -10.37 15.20 16.96
N LEU A 36 -11.15 15.19 15.87
CA LEU A 36 -11.46 16.37 15.06
C LEU A 36 -12.97 16.45 14.79
N PRO A 37 -13.75 17.12 15.66
CA PRO A 37 -15.17 17.34 15.41
C PRO A 37 -15.39 18.10 14.09
N ASN A 38 -16.58 17.98 13.50
CA ASN A 38 -16.93 18.58 12.20
C ASN A 38 -17.02 20.13 12.22
N ILE A 39 -16.44 20.75 13.25
CA ILE A 39 -16.51 22.17 13.58
C ILE A 39 -15.12 22.76 13.31
N GLY A 40 -15.04 23.83 12.51
CA GLY A 40 -13.79 24.58 12.30
C GLY A 40 -13.03 24.36 10.98
N GLY A 41 -13.70 23.99 9.88
CA GLY A 41 -13.12 23.98 8.52
C GLY A 41 -12.05 22.90 8.27
N ALA A 42 -11.77 22.54 7.01
CA ALA A 42 -10.78 21.50 6.69
C ALA A 42 -9.35 22.02 6.95
N GLY A 43 -8.71 21.59 8.04
CA GLY A 43 -7.33 21.97 8.36
C GLY A 43 -6.32 21.19 7.51
N ASP A 44 -5.42 21.90 6.82
CA ASP A 44 -4.43 21.29 5.92
C ASP A 44 -3.48 20.31 6.59
N ALA A 45 -3.06 20.59 7.82
CA ALA A 45 -2.20 19.70 8.60
C ALA A 45 -2.87 18.36 8.88
N VAL A 46 -4.16 18.40 9.23
CA VAL A 46 -4.98 17.21 9.51
C VAL A 46 -5.17 16.40 8.24
N ARG A 47 -5.51 17.08 7.14
CA ARG A 47 -5.60 16.46 5.81
C ARG A 47 -4.33 15.72 5.45
N ARG A 48 -3.17 16.36 5.59
CA ARG A 48 -1.86 15.76 5.28
C ARG A 48 -1.53 14.56 6.17
N LEU A 49 -1.75 14.68 7.48
CA LEU A 49 -1.51 13.58 8.41
C LEU A 49 -2.40 12.38 8.10
N TYR A 50 -3.70 12.63 7.97
CA TYR A 50 -4.69 11.59 7.75
C TYR A 50 -4.50 10.91 6.40
N GLU A 51 -4.34 11.70 5.34
CA GLU A 51 -4.04 11.15 4.02
C GLU A 51 -2.72 10.39 4.05
N GLY A 52 -1.67 10.89 4.70
CA GLY A 52 -0.39 10.19 4.82
C GLY A 52 -0.49 8.82 5.51
N VAL A 53 -1.15 8.76 6.67
CA VAL A 53 -1.29 7.51 7.47
C VAL A 53 -2.19 6.50 6.77
N VAL A 54 -3.34 6.93 6.25
CA VAL A 54 -4.27 6.03 5.57
C VAL A 54 -3.68 5.56 4.24
N ARG A 55 -3.13 6.49 3.44
CA ARG A 55 -2.53 6.17 2.14
C ARG A 55 -1.36 5.21 2.30
N SER A 56 -0.47 5.41 3.27
CA SER A 56 0.69 4.52 3.46
C SER A 56 0.27 3.09 3.80
N ARG A 57 -0.74 2.90 4.67
CA ARG A 57 -1.28 1.57 4.97
C ARG A 57 -1.97 0.92 3.77
N VAL A 58 -2.80 1.68 3.05
CA VAL A 58 -3.57 1.13 1.92
C VAL A 58 -2.67 0.82 0.74
N MET A 59 -1.70 1.68 0.45
CA MET A 59 -0.80 1.55 -0.70
C MET A 59 0.38 0.61 -0.44
N TYR A 60 0.44 0.01 0.73
CA TYR A 60 1.45 -1.01 1.02
C TYR A 60 1.28 -2.19 0.06
N GLY A 61 2.35 -2.56 -0.62
CA GLY A 61 2.32 -3.62 -1.63
C GLY A 61 1.57 -3.27 -2.92
N ALA A 62 1.21 -2.00 -3.17
CA ALA A 62 0.48 -1.58 -4.37
C ALA A 62 1.03 -2.12 -5.70
N PRO A 63 2.35 -2.16 -5.95
CA PRO A 63 2.88 -2.73 -7.18
C PRO A 63 2.54 -4.21 -7.39
N VAL A 64 2.29 -4.96 -6.32
CA VAL A 64 1.96 -6.38 -6.35
C VAL A 64 0.49 -6.59 -6.72
N TRP A 65 -0.44 -5.89 -6.06
CA TRP A 65 -1.88 -6.13 -6.22
C TRP A 65 -2.60 -5.16 -7.19
N ALA A 66 -1.93 -4.15 -7.75
CA ALA A 66 -2.60 -3.10 -8.53
C ALA A 66 -3.32 -3.62 -9.79
N ASP A 67 -2.80 -4.63 -10.46
CA ASP A 67 -3.44 -5.20 -11.67
C ASP A 67 -4.62 -6.08 -11.28
N ASP A 68 -4.48 -6.90 -10.25
CA ASP A 68 -5.55 -7.77 -9.75
C ASP A 68 -6.71 -6.95 -9.18
N LEU A 69 -6.39 -5.82 -8.54
CA LEU A 69 -7.39 -4.83 -8.16
C LEU A 69 -8.17 -4.34 -9.39
N MET A 70 -7.50 -4.07 -10.53
CA MET A 70 -8.19 -3.62 -11.75
C MET A 70 -9.03 -4.71 -12.41
N ALA A 71 -8.66 -5.99 -12.21
CA ALA A 71 -9.42 -7.13 -12.67
C ALA A 71 -10.68 -7.41 -11.83
N SER A 72 -10.68 -7.09 -10.52
CA SER A 72 -11.83 -7.31 -9.63
C SER A 72 -12.67 -6.05 -9.39
N ARG A 73 -13.87 -5.99 -9.99
CA ARG A 73 -14.86 -4.93 -9.74
C ARG A 73 -15.21 -4.81 -8.25
N ARG A 74 -15.27 -5.94 -7.53
CA ARG A 74 -15.56 -5.97 -6.10
C ARG A 74 -14.48 -5.23 -5.31
N SER A 75 -13.21 -5.55 -5.55
CA SER A 75 -12.07 -4.92 -4.88
C SER A 75 -11.99 -3.42 -5.18
N ILE A 76 -12.26 -2.99 -6.42
CA ILE A 76 -12.36 -1.56 -6.78
C ILE A 76 -13.44 -0.86 -5.97
N LEU A 77 -14.64 -1.43 -5.88
CA LEU A 77 -15.75 -0.83 -5.15
C LEU A 77 -15.47 -0.73 -3.64
N LEU A 78 -14.84 -1.75 -3.08
CA LEU A 78 -14.39 -1.77 -1.70
C LEU A 78 -13.36 -0.65 -1.43
N LEU A 79 -12.36 -0.51 -2.31
CA LEU A 79 -11.35 0.53 -2.22
C LEU A 79 -11.96 1.94 -2.35
N ARG A 80 -12.88 2.14 -3.31
CA ARG A 80 -13.60 3.41 -3.50
C ARG A 80 -14.47 3.76 -2.30
N ARG A 81 -15.12 2.78 -1.68
CA ARG A 81 -15.91 3.00 -0.46
C ARG A 81 -15.00 3.48 0.68
N LEU A 82 -13.86 2.84 0.88
CA LEU A 82 -12.88 3.27 1.89
C LEU A 82 -12.34 4.68 1.57
N HIS A 83 -11.99 4.95 0.32
CA HIS A 83 -11.51 6.26 -0.13
C HIS A 83 -12.56 7.34 0.11
N ARG A 84 -13.82 7.07 -0.21
CA ARG A 84 -14.94 8.01 0.04
C ARG A 84 -15.10 8.33 1.51
N VAL A 85 -15.15 7.32 2.38
CA VAL A 85 -15.29 7.52 3.84
C VAL A 85 -14.13 8.36 4.38
N THR A 86 -12.93 8.09 3.86
CA THR A 86 -11.70 8.81 4.19
C THR A 86 -11.76 10.26 3.73
N ALA A 87 -12.13 10.50 2.47
CA ALA A 87 -12.21 11.81 1.87
C ALA A 87 -13.29 12.69 2.53
N ILE A 88 -14.48 12.13 2.82
CA ILE A 88 -15.56 12.85 3.54
C ILE A 88 -15.06 13.37 4.89
N ARG A 89 -14.24 12.60 5.61
CA ARG A 89 -13.68 13.03 6.90
C ARG A 89 -12.62 14.10 6.77
N ILE A 90 -11.72 13.97 5.78
CA ILE A 90 -10.71 15.00 5.48
C ILE A 90 -11.38 16.35 5.26
N ILE A 91 -12.45 16.38 4.47
CA ILE A 91 -13.15 17.62 4.10
C ILE A 91 -14.16 18.08 5.15
N ARG A 92 -14.34 17.32 6.25
CA ARG A 92 -15.39 17.60 7.25
C ARG A 92 -16.80 17.68 6.62
N GLY A 93 -17.06 16.76 5.70
CA GLY A 93 -18.27 16.71 4.88
C GLY A 93 -19.34 15.76 5.43
N TYR A 94 -20.55 15.89 4.92
CA TYR A 94 -21.67 15.01 5.27
C TYR A 94 -21.66 13.69 4.48
N ARG A 95 -22.37 12.68 5.00
CA ARG A 95 -22.50 11.35 4.37
C ARG A 95 -23.14 11.35 2.98
N THR A 96 -23.77 12.45 2.56
CA THR A 96 -24.44 12.60 1.25
C THR A 96 -23.47 12.97 0.12
N VAL A 97 -22.25 13.39 0.45
CA VAL A 97 -21.25 13.81 -0.55
C VAL A 97 -20.85 12.61 -1.43
N SER A 98 -20.87 12.79 -2.76
CA SER A 98 -20.49 11.76 -3.72
C SER A 98 -18.99 11.40 -3.60
N HIS A 99 -18.57 10.21 -4.06
CA HIS A 99 -17.14 9.85 -4.06
C HIS A 99 -16.29 10.82 -4.88
N ALA A 100 -16.77 11.21 -6.06
CA ALA A 100 -16.07 12.17 -6.92
C ALA A 100 -15.88 13.52 -6.21
N SER A 101 -16.95 14.09 -5.67
CA SER A 101 -16.90 15.38 -4.95
C SER A 101 -16.03 15.31 -3.69
N ALA A 102 -16.11 14.21 -2.93
CA ALA A 102 -15.29 14.05 -1.73
C ALA A 102 -13.80 14.00 -2.09
N SER A 103 -13.45 13.25 -3.14
CA SER A 103 -12.07 13.08 -3.60
C SER A 103 -11.46 14.39 -4.11
N THR A 104 -12.23 15.17 -4.88
CA THR A 104 -11.79 16.46 -5.42
C THR A 104 -11.60 17.50 -4.31
N LEU A 105 -12.55 17.64 -3.39
CA LEU A 105 -12.44 18.54 -2.25
C LEU A 105 -11.31 18.14 -1.30
N ALA A 106 -11.06 16.84 -1.14
CA ALA A 106 -9.91 16.35 -0.37
C ALA A 106 -8.57 16.57 -1.08
N ALA A 107 -8.57 16.99 -2.35
CA ALA A 107 -7.40 17.04 -3.23
C ALA A 107 -6.64 15.70 -3.31
N SER A 108 -7.36 14.58 -3.17
CA SER A 108 -6.80 13.22 -3.24
C SER A 108 -7.28 12.56 -4.52
N PRO A 109 -6.39 12.17 -5.45
CA PRO A 109 -6.79 11.41 -6.63
C PRO A 109 -7.37 10.04 -6.23
N PRO A 110 -8.21 9.43 -7.08
CA PRO A 110 -8.71 8.07 -6.88
C PRO A 110 -7.57 7.08 -6.61
N TRP A 111 -7.78 6.22 -5.61
CA TRP A 111 -6.73 5.33 -5.11
C TRP A 111 -6.35 4.23 -6.09
N GLU A 112 -7.28 3.77 -6.93
CA GLU A 112 -6.99 2.85 -8.02
C GLU A 112 -5.94 3.40 -8.99
N LEU A 113 -6.08 4.68 -9.40
CA LEU A 113 -5.16 5.33 -10.32
C LEU A 113 -3.80 5.54 -9.65
N ARG A 114 -3.80 5.85 -8.36
CA ARG A 114 -2.57 5.99 -7.58
C ARG A 114 -1.83 4.68 -7.43
N ALA A 115 -2.52 3.56 -7.23
CA ALA A 115 -1.91 2.23 -7.17
C ALA A 115 -1.24 1.86 -8.50
N LEU A 116 -1.92 2.11 -9.63
CA LEU A 116 -1.33 1.92 -10.97
C LEU A 116 -0.12 2.82 -11.20
N ALA A 117 -0.17 4.09 -10.77
CA ALA A 117 0.97 5.00 -10.87
C ALA A 117 2.16 4.52 -10.03
N LEU A 118 1.92 4.00 -8.82
CA LEU A 118 2.95 3.40 -7.97
C LEU A 118 3.57 2.17 -8.63
N LYS A 119 2.74 1.29 -9.22
CA LYS A 119 3.23 0.14 -9.98
C LYS A 119 4.12 0.56 -11.15
N LYS A 120 3.68 1.51 -11.97
CA LYS A 120 4.49 2.04 -13.11
C LYS A 120 5.84 2.61 -12.66
N ARG A 121 5.89 3.29 -11.50
CA ARG A 121 7.14 3.79 -10.93
C ARG A 121 8.04 2.64 -10.45
N TYR A 122 7.44 1.61 -9.85
CA TYR A 122 8.15 0.43 -9.37
C TYR A 122 8.77 -0.36 -10.54
N THR A 123 8.03 -0.60 -11.62
CA THR A 123 8.55 -1.29 -12.82
C THR A 123 9.70 -0.52 -13.46
N ARG A 124 9.53 0.79 -13.67
CA ARG A 124 10.60 1.66 -14.20
C ARG A 124 11.86 1.61 -13.33
N ARG A 125 11.71 1.60 -12.00
CA ARG A 125 12.86 1.53 -11.09
C ARG A 125 13.57 0.17 -11.18
N ARG A 126 12.82 -0.93 -11.34
CA ARG A 126 13.40 -2.27 -11.54
C ARG A 126 14.16 -2.36 -12.87
N GLU A 127 13.61 -1.80 -13.94
CA GLU A 127 14.29 -1.76 -15.24
C GLU A 127 15.62 -0.99 -15.20
N TRP A 128 15.74 0.03 -14.35
CA TRP A 128 16.97 0.79 -14.15
C TRP A 128 18.03 0.06 -13.29
N HIS A 129 17.64 -0.94 -12.50
CA HIS A 129 18.54 -1.76 -11.68
C HIS A 129 18.42 -3.24 -12.08
N PRO A 130 19.06 -3.67 -13.20
CA PRO A 130 18.95 -5.04 -13.69
C PRO A 130 19.66 -6.09 -12.82
N GLY A 131 20.45 -5.69 -11.82
CA GLY A 131 21.51 -6.52 -11.22
C GLY A 131 21.29 -6.97 -9.77
N GLU A 132 20.08 -7.34 -9.36
CA GLU A 132 19.90 -8.15 -8.14
C GLU A 132 19.05 -9.37 -8.50
N ASP A 133 19.61 -10.22 -9.36
CA ASP A 133 19.15 -11.59 -9.55
C ASP A 133 19.54 -12.41 -8.31
N PRO A 134 18.62 -13.17 -7.68
CA PRO A 134 18.92 -14.03 -6.52
C PRO A 134 19.96 -15.14 -6.77
N THR A 135 20.42 -15.31 -8.01
CA THR A 135 21.32 -16.39 -8.42
C THR A 135 22.78 -16.13 -8.01
N GLU A 136 23.16 -14.92 -7.58
CA GLU A 136 24.54 -14.59 -7.21
C GLU A 136 24.93 -14.96 -5.76
N GLN A 137 24.03 -15.59 -4.99
CA GLN A 137 24.37 -16.25 -3.72
C GLN A 137 24.70 -17.74 -3.89
N ALA A 138 24.72 -18.25 -5.12
CA ALA A 138 25.16 -19.61 -5.44
C ALA A 138 26.57 -19.61 -6.07
N ALA A 139 27.54 -18.99 -5.40
CA ALA A 139 28.94 -19.35 -5.59
C ALA A 139 29.33 -20.32 -4.46
N PRO A 140 29.87 -21.51 -4.75
CA PRO A 140 30.25 -22.47 -3.72
C PRO A 140 31.39 -21.88 -2.89
N ASN A 141 31.22 -21.88 -1.57
CA ASN A 141 32.34 -21.77 -0.64
C ASN A 141 33.18 -23.05 -0.77
N ASP A 142 33.96 -23.16 -1.83
CA ASP A 142 35.09 -24.08 -1.91
C ASP A 142 36.25 -23.46 -1.13
N THR A 143 36.16 -23.50 0.20
CA THR A 143 37.35 -23.43 1.04
C THR A 143 38.03 -24.79 0.92
N GLY A 144 39.01 -24.87 0.01
CA GLY A 144 39.85 -26.03 -0.19
C GLY A 144 40.46 -26.50 1.14
N THR A 145 40.19 -27.74 1.48
CA THR A 145 41.09 -28.61 2.23
C THR A 145 42.41 -28.71 1.48
N ALA A 146 43.46 -28.10 2.03
CA ALA A 146 44.83 -28.52 1.84
C ALA A 146 45.56 -28.25 3.16
N GLU A 147 45.77 -29.33 3.90
CA GLU A 147 46.86 -29.46 4.86
C GLU A 147 48.16 -29.09 4.14
N GLU A 148 49.02 -28.32 4.80
CA GLU A 148 50.47 -28.49 4.68
C GLU A 148 51.14 -27.83 5.89
N ASP A 149 51.23 -28.64 6.95
CA ASP A 149 52.29 -28.56 7.95
C ASP A 149 53.65 -28.40 7.26
N THR A 150 54.24 -27.21 7.30
CA THR A 150 55.67 -27.03 7.05
C THR A 150 56.22 -25.78 7.74
N TRP A 151 56.97 -26.02 8.82
CA TRP A 151 58.08 -25.22 9.37
C TRP A 151 57.82 -24.08 10.40
N ASN A 152 57.80 -24.50 11.68
CA ASN A 152 58.63 -24.04 12.81
C ASN A 152 59.22 -22.61 12.84
N LEU A 153 58.93 -21.89 13.94
CA LEU A 153 59.91 -21.51 14.97
C LEU A 153 59.21 -21.29 16.33
#